data_AF-A0A972EUJ4-F1
#
_entry.id   AF-A0A972EUJ4-F1
#
_cell.length_a   1.000
_cell.length_b   1.000
_cell.length_c   1.000
_cell.angle_alpha   90.00
_cell.angle_beta   90.00
_cell.angle_gamma   90.00
#
_symmetry.space_group_name_H-M   'P 1'
#
loop_
_entity.id
_entity.type
_entity.pdbx_description
1 polymer ?
#
loop_
_entity_poly.entity_id
_entity_poly.type
_entity_poly.pdbx_seq_one_letter_code
_entity_poly.pdbx_strand_id
1 'polypeptide(L)'
;MSLIDILFGEEAIRNLPADQKQEVQGLIKKLIIIGKQDDFLSVVPGGPFDQQCHHHQAREIGRKLHAIGGLDLMMAVRMTIRRKLKDVMAEHLDHCWKDIGEWQP
;
A
#
# COMPACT_ATOMS: atom_id res chain seq x y z
N MET A 1 4.20 -2.69 19.65
CA MET A 1 4.81 -3.17 18.39
C MET A 1 5.98 -4.04 18.75
N SER A 2 5.91 -5.33 18.45
CA SER A 2 7.01 -6.26 18.72
C SER A 2 8.05 -6.18 17.60
N LEU A 3 9.32 -6.41 17.91
CA LEU A 3 10.39 -6.59 16.90
C LEU A 3 10.08 -7.73 15.91
N ILE A 4 9.26 -8.68 16.36
CA ILE A 4 8.72 -9.81 15.60
C ILE A 4 7.90 -9.27 14.40
N ASP A 5 6.95 -8.35 14.61
CA ASP A 5 6.09 -7.78 13.54
C ASP A 5 6.90 -7.09 12.43
N ILE A 6 8.10 -6.58 12.77
CA ILE A 6 8.99 -5.92 11.81
C ILE A 6 9.61 -6.92 10.83
N LEU A 7 9.94 -8.12 11.32
CA LEU A 7 10.58 -9.19 10.54
C LEU A 7 9.56 -9.95 9.67
N PHE A 8 8.36 -10.23 10.21
CA PHE A 8 7.32 -10.96 9.46
C PHE A 8 6.69 -10.12 8.34
N GLY A 9 6.51 -8.81 8.54
CA GLY A 9 5.98 -7.92 7.49
C GLY A 9 6.92 -7.69 6.30
N GLU A 10 8.17 -8.14 6.33
CA GLU A 10 9.03 -8.12 5.14
C GLU A 10 9.14 -9.49 4.47
N GLU A 11 8.70 -10.56 5.14
CA GLU A 11 8.83 -11.93 4.68
C GLU A 11 8.06 -12.17 3.37
N ALA A 12 6.82 -11.69 3.28
CA ALA A 12 6.00 -11.81 2.08
C ALA A 12 6.69 -11.18 0.85
N ILE A 13 7.40 -10.06 1.01
CA ILE A 13 8.17 -9.43 -0.08
C ILE A 13 9.47 -10.21 -0.35
N ARG A 14 10.11 -10.76 0.69
CA ARG A 14 11.38 -11.49 0.57
C ARG A 14 11.24 -12.82 -0.14
N ASN A 15 10.10 -13.49 0.04
CA ASN A 15 9.81 -14.81 -0.53
C ASN A 15 9.32 -14.77 -1.98
N LEU A 16 9.09 -13.57 -2.54
CA LEU A 16 8.72 -13.43 -3.95
C LEU A 16 9.87 -13.84 -4.89
N PRO A 17 9.55 -14.44 -6.05
CA PRO A 17 10.45 -14.52 -7.20
C PRO A 17 11.08 -13.17 -7.55
N ALA A 18 12.28 -13.19 -8.15
CA ALA A 18 13.08 -11.99 -8.37
C ALA A 18 12.39 -10.92 -9.24
N ASP A 19 11.66 -11.34 -10.26
CA ASP A 19 10.85 -10.49 -11.15
C ASP A 19 9.69 -9.83 -10.41
N GLN A 20 8.91 -10.61 -9.64
CA GLN A 20 7.82 -10.09 -8.82
C GLN A 20 8.33 -9.14 -7.73
N LYS A 21 9.49 -9.45 -7.13
CA LYS A 21 10.13 -8.57 -6.15
C LYS A 21 10.52 -7.23 -6.76
N GLN A 22 11.05 -7.23 -7.98
CA GLN A 22 11.38 -5.99 -8.70
C GLN A 22 10.11 -5.19 -9.01
N GLU A 23 9.03 -5.84 -9.42
CA GLU A 23 7.74 -5.21 -9.66
C GLU A 23 7.20 -4.56 -8.38
N VAL A 24 7.15 -5.30 -7.27
CA VAL A 24 6.67 -4.82 -5.96
C VAL A 24 7.50 -3.64 -5.46
N GLN A 25 8.83 -3.67 -5.64
CA GLN A 25 9.68 -2.51 -5.32
C GLN A 25 9.31 -1.28 -6.15
N GLY A 26 8.94 -1.46 -7.42
CA GLY A 26 8.42 -0.39 -8.27
C GLY A 26 7.08 0.16 -7.75
N LEU A 27 6.17 -0.71 -7.32
CA LEU A 27 4.88 -0.34 -6.73
C LEU A 27 5.06 0.44 -5.43
N ILE A 28 5.94 -0.01 -4.54
CA ILE A 28 6.29 0.69 -3.28
C ILE A 28 6.81 2.10 -3.59
N LYS A 29 7.73 2.24 -4.56
CA LYS A 29 8.27 3.56 -4.95
C LYS A 29 7.15 4.50 -5.41
N LYS A 30 6.20 4.01 -6.19
CA LYS A 30 5.04 4.80 -6.64
C LYS A 30 4.16 5.24 -5.47
N LEU A 31 3.84 4.34 -4.54
CA LEU A 31 3.09 4.70 -3.33
C LEU A 31 3.81 5.76 -2.48
N ILE A 32 5.14 5.68 -2.37
CA ILE A 32 5.94 6.69 -1.65
C ILE A 32 5.84 8.06 -2.34
N ILE A 33 5.83 8.09 -3.68
CA ILE A 33 5.68 9.34 -4.44
C ILE A 33 4.28 9.92 -4.21
N ILE A 34 3.22 9.10 -4.39
CA ILE A 34 1.83 9.51 -4.17
C ILE A 34 1.63 10.08 -2.76
N GLY A 35 2.02 9.33 -1.72
CA GLY A 35 1.83 9.79 -0.33
C GLY A 35 2.67 11.01 0.06
N LYS A 36 3.66 11.41 -0.75
CA LYS A 36 4.42 12.66 -0.54
C LYS A 36 3.85 13.85 -1.31
N GLN A 37 3.22 13.60 -2.45
CA GLN A 37 2.79 14.65 -3.38
C GLN A 37 1.31 14.95 -3.23
N ASP A 38 0.49 13.90 -3.16
CA ASP A 38 -0.96 14.00 -3.30
C ASP A 38 -1.72 13.57 -2.04
N ASP A 39 -1.13 12.69 -1.22
CA ASP A 39 -1.84 11.86 -0.23
C ASP A 39 -2.61 10.68 -0.89
N PHE A 40 -3.05 9.69 -0.10
CA PHE A 40 -3.87 8.57 -0.56
C PHE A 40 -5.36 8.86 -0.48
N LEU A 41 -5.74 9.88 0.29
CA LEU A 41 -7.11 10.36 0.47
C LEU A 41 -7.22 11.84 0.11
N SER A 42 -8.43 12.26 -0.24
CA SER A 42 -8.79 13.66 -0.39
C SER A 42 -10.03 13.99 0.44
N VAL A 43 -10.23 15.28 0.67
CA VAL A 43 -11.48 15.82 1.23
C VAL A 43 -12.51 16.17 0.14
N VAL A 44 -12.07 16.24 -1.13
CA VAL A 44 -12.91 16.53 -2.30
C VAL A 44 -12.65 15.53 -3.42
N PRO A 45 -13.68 15.12 -4.17
CA PRO A 45 -13.51 14.21 -5.30
C PRO A 45 -12.89 14.91 -6.51
N GLY A 46 -12.34 14.12 -7.44
CA GLY A 46 -11.79 14.59 -8.72
C GLY A 46 -10.27 14.65 -8.77
N GLY A 47 -9.74 15.00 -9.94
CA GLY A 47 -8.29 14.94 -10.19
C GLY A 47 -7.79 13.48 -10.09
N PRO A 48 -6.78 13.18 -9.24
CA PRO A 48 -6.29 11.82 -9.05
C PRO A 48 -7.17 10.97 -8.11
N PHE A 49 -8.26 11.53 -7.57
CA PHE A 49 -9.14 10.88 -6.59
C PHE A 49 -10.49 10.48 -7.18
N ASP A 50 -11.00 9.33 -6.75
CA ASP A 50 -12.31 8.83 -7.14
C ASP A 50 -13.47 9.56 -6.42
N GLN A 51 -14.71 9.15 -6.71
CA GLN A 51 -15.90 9.73 -6.08
C GLN A 51 -16.01 9.46 -4.57
N GLN A 52 -15.23 8.51 -4.04
CA GLN A 52 -15.09 8.21 -2.62
C GLN A 52 -13.85 8.88 -2.02
N CYS A 53 -13.22 9.78 -2.78
CA CYS A 53 -12.00 10.49 -2.42
C CYS A 53 -10.78 9.59 -2.19
N HIS A 54 -10.73 8.40 -2.79
CA HIS A 54 -9.56 7.53 -2.77
C HIS A 54 -8.67 7.77 -4.00
N HIS A 55 -7.35 7.77 -3.81
CA HIS A 55 -6.42 7.97 -4.91
C HIS A 55 -6.45 6.77 -5.90
N HIS A 56 -6.80 7.05 -7.17
CA HIS A 56 -7.01 6.02 -8.20
C HIS A 56 -5.81 5.08 -8.38
N GLN A 57 -4.62 5.66 -8.55
CA GLN A 57 -3.39 4.88 -8.75
C GLN A 57 -3.00 4.07 -7.51
N ALA A 58 -3.17 4.61 -6.29
CA ALA A 58 -2.90 3.87 -5.06
C ALA A 58 -3.84 2.68 -4.91
N ARG A 59 -5.12 2.82 -5.26
CA ARG A 59 -6.09 1.71 -5.32
C ARG A 59 -5.71 0.66 -6.35
N GLU A 60 -5.25 1.06 -7.54
CA GLU A 60 -4.78 0.13 -8.56
C GLU A 60 -3.56 -0.65 -8.08
N ILE A 61 -2.63 0.01 -7.39
CA ILE A 61 -1.47 -0.64 -6.77
C ILE A 61 -1.93 -1.66 -5.73
N GLY A 62 -2.90 -1.32 -4.87
CA GLY A 62 -3.48 -2.25 -3.89
C GLY A 62 -4.02 -3.51 -4.55
N ARG A 63 -4.80 -3.37 -5.63
CA ARG A 63 -5.31 -4.51 -6.42
C ARG A 63 -4.19 -5.37 -7.02
N LYS A 64 -3.11 -4.75 -7.52
CA LYS A 64 -1.96 -5.48 -8.06
C LYS A 64 -1.21 -6.24 -6.98
N LEU A 65 -0.98 -5.64 -5.81
CA LEU A 65 -0.35 -6.31 -4.67
C LEU A 65 -1.19 -7.50 -4.20
N HIS A 66 -2.51 -7.33 -4.11
CA HIS A 66 -3.44 -8.42 -3.81
C HIS A 66 -3.32 -9.57 -4.82
N ALA A 67 -3.28 -9.26 -6.12
CA ALA A 67 -3.14 -10.27 -7.16
C ALA A 67 -1.79 -11.02 -7.11
N ILE A 68 -0.71 -10.37 -6.69
CA ILE A 68 0.64 -10.97 -6.62
C ILE A 68 0.79 -11.88 -5.39
N GLY A 69 0.36 -11.41 -4.21
CA GLY A 69 0.67 -12.07 -2.95
C GLY A 69 -0.41 -11.95 -1.88
N GLY A 70 -1.64 -11.61 -2.27
CA GLY A 70 -2.79 -11.54 -1.39
C GLY A 70 -2.64 -10.51 -0.27
N LEU A 71 -3.36 -10.77 0.82
CA LEU A 71 -3.36 -9.92 2.01
C LEU A 71 -1.98 -9.77 2.65
N ASP A 72 -1.18 -10.85 2.72
CA ASP A 72 0.15 -10.83 3.35
C ASP A 72 1.08 -9.83 2.66
N LEU A 73 1.06 -9.79 1.33
CA LEU A 73 1.85 -8.83 0.56
C LEU A 73 1.34 -7.41 0.74
N MET A 74 0.02 -7.20 0.79
CA MET A 74 -0.54 -5.87 1.06
C MET A 74 -0.11 -5.36 2.45
N MET A 75 -0.19 -6.20 3.49
CA MET A 75 0.24 -5.85 4.84
C MET A 75 1.73 -5.51 4.89
N ALA A 76 2.56 -6.29 4.20
CA ALA A 76 3.99 -6.07 4.09
C ALA A 76 4.33 -4.71 3.45
N VAL A 77 3.64 -4.37 2.36
CA VAL A 77 3.80 -3.08 1.70
C VAL A 77 3.30 -1.94 2.59
N ARG A 78 2.13 -2.08 3.23
CA ARG A 78 1.59 -1.07 4.16
C ARG A 78 2.56 -0.77 5.30
N MET A 79 3.18 -1.80 5.88
CA MET A 79 4.21 -1.64 6.90
C MET A 79 5.43 -0.89 6.37
N THR A 80 5.84 -1.16 5.13
CA THR A 80 6.89 -0.40 4.44
C THR A 80 6.52 1.07 4.29
N ILE A 81 5.29 1.37 3.86
CA ILE A 81 4.77 2.74 3.72
C ILE A 81 4.75 3.44 5.08
N ARG A 82 4.27 2.78 6.13
CA ARG A 82 4.29 3.32 7.50
C ARG A 82 5.70 3.71 7.96
N ARG A 83 6.69 2.85 7.73
CA ARG A 83 8.09 3.15 8.08
C ARG A 83 8.63 4.37 7.33
N LYS A 84 8.21 4.57 6.07
CA LYS A 84 8.70 5.65 5.19
C LYS A 84 7.94 6.96 5.35
N LEU A 85 6.62 6.90 5.55
CA LEU A 85 5.70 8.05 5.51
C LEU A 85 4.97 8.30 6.85
N LYS A 86 5.26 7.51 7.89
CA LYS A 86 4.66 7.59 9.24
C LYS A 86 3.21 7.09 9.30
N ASP A 87 2.69 7.04 10.52
CA ASP A 87 1.45 6.35 10.85
C ASP A 87 0.22 6.94 10.13
N VAL A 88 0.10 8.28 10.09
CA VAL A 88 -1.02 8.97 9.42
C VAL A 88 -1.15 8.57 7.93
N MET A 89 -0.04 8.55 7.18
CA MET A 89 -0.09 8.13 5.77
C MET A 89 -0.39 6.65 5.59
N ALA A 90 -0.01 5.81 6.55
CA ALA A 90 -0.38 4.42 6.52
C ALA A 90 -1.89 4.24 6.76
N GLU A 91 -2.48 4.99 7.70
CA GLU A 91 -3.93 5.00 7.94
C GLU A 91 -4.71 5.50 6.72
N HIS A 92 -4.24 6.56 6.05
CA HIS A 92 -4.84 7.03 4.81
C HIS A 92 -4.77 5.96 3.71
N LEU A 93 -3.65 5.22 3.63
CA LEU A 93 -3.53 4.09 2.72
C LEU A 93 -4.49 2.94 3.08
N ASP A 94 -4.69 2.65 4.37
CA ASP A 94 -5.60 1.62 4.85
C ASP A 94 -7.03 1.90 4.37
N HIS A 95 -7.48 3.15 4.53
CA HIS A 95 -8.77 3.61 4.02
C HIS A 95 -8.81 3.59 2.49
N CYS A 96 -7.75 4.06 1.82
CA CYS A 96 -7.64 4.02 0.37
C CYS A 96 -7.77 2.60 -0.18
N TRP A 97 -7.31 1.57 0.54
CA TRP A 97 -7.41 0.17 0.15
C TRP A 97 -8.67 -0.55 0.63
N LYS A 98 -9.62 0.17 1.24
CA LYS A 98 -10.91 -0.40 1.62
C LYS A 98 -11.57 -1.11 0.43
N ASP A 99 -12.13 -2.28 0.72
CA ASP A 99 -12.82 -3.17 -0.21
C ASP A 99 -11.93 -3.76 -1.34
N ILE A 100 -10.60 -3.79 -1.14
CA ILE A 100 -9.68 -4.52 -2.02
C ILE A 100 -9.40 -5.90 -1.42
N GLY A 101 -9.95 -6.95 -2.04
CA GLY A 101 -9.75 -8.32 -1.57
C GLY A 101 -10.25 -8.51 -0.13
N GLU A 102 -9.43 -9.10 0.73
CA GLU A 102 -9.71 -9.29 2.15
C GLU A 102 -9.24 -8.12 3.03
N TRP A 103 -8.81 -7.00 2.44
CA TRP A 103 -8.27 -5.87 3.20
C TRP A 103 -9.30 -5.29 4.17
N GLN A 104 -8.92 -5.24 5.45
CA GLN A 104 -9.67 -4.59 6.52
C GLN A 104 -8.78 -3.50 7.14
N PRO A 105 -9.20 -2.22 7.11
CA PRO A 105 -8.46 -1.12 7.72
C PRO A 105 -8.41 -1.20 9.25
#